data_AF-A0A434SLQ7-F1
#
_entry.id   AF-A0A434SLQ7-F1
#
_cell.length_a   1.000
_cell.length_b   1.000
_cell.length_c   1.000
_cell.angle_alpha   90.00
_cell.angle_beta   90.00
_cell.angle_gamma   90.00
#
_symmetry.space_group_name_H-M   'P 1'
#
loop_
_entity.id
_entity.type
_entity.pdbx_description
1 polymer ?
#
loop_
_entity_poly.entity_id
_entity_poly.type
_entity_poly.pdbx_seq_one_letter_code
_entity_poly.pdbx_strand_id
1 'polypeptide(L)' 'LQMAPVKSAVHIAWGDFLAVRQGDKKLEEIEHLNQAAAALINDVAWWAKVLKAARAADAIASEAQAA' A
#
# COMPACT_ATOMS: atom_id res chain seq x y z
N LEU A 1 -9.79 -1.32 16.21
CA LEU A 1 -8.83 -1.68 15.15
C LEU A 1 -7.67 -0.69 15.21
N GLN A 2 -6.40 -1.14 15.23
CA GLN A 2 -5.25 -0.25 15.04
C GLN A 2 -4.88 -0.27 13.55
N MET A 3 -4.87 0.90 12.89
CA MET A 3 -4.62 1.02 11.45
C MET A 3 -3.32 1.78 11.19
N ALA A 4 -2.58 1.38 10.16
CA ALA A 4 -1.43 2.14 9.67
C ALA A 4 -1.90 3.24 8.70
N PRO A 5 -1.43 4.50 8.84
CA PRO A 5 -1.78 5.56 7.91
C PRO A 5 -1.03 5.40 6.59
N VAL A 6 -1.73 5.01 5.53
CA VAL A 6 -1.20 4.97 4.16
C VAL A 6 -1.59 6.26 3.45
N LYS A 7 -0.59 7.07 3.07
CA LYS A 7 -0.84 8.38 2.43
C LYS A 7 -1.15 8.27 0.94
N SER A 8 -0.55 7.28 0.28
CA SER A 8 -0.58 7.16 -1.17
C SER A 8 -1.87 6.50 -1.62
N ALA A 9 -2.40 6.91 -2.77
CA ALA A 9 -3.61 6.36 -3.36
C ALA A 9 -3.52 6.43 -4.89
N VAL A 10 -4.29 5.57 -5.57
CA VAL A 10 -4.40 5.57 -7.03
C VAL A 10 -5.70 6.26 -7.40
N HIS A 11 -5.61 7.50 -7.89
CA HIS A 11 -6.75 8.25 -8.38
C HIS A 11 -6.82 8.14 -9.90
N ILE A 12 -7.93 7.62 -10.41
CA ILE A 12 -8.17 7.52 -11.86
C ILE A 12 -9.05 8.71 -12.25
N ALA A 13 -8.53 9.60 -13.07
CA ALA A 13 -9.31 10.70 -13.62
C ALA A 13 -10.37 10.17 -14.59
N TRP A 14 -11.45 10.94 -14.77
CA TRP A 14 -12.57 10.52 -15.63
C TRP A 14 -12.13 10.19 -17.07
N GLY A 15 -11.19 10.95 -17.64
CA GLY A 15 -10.68 10.72 -18.99
C GLY A 15 -9.98 9.36 -19.15
N ASP A 16 -9.09 9.03 -18.22
CA ASP A 16 -8.39 7.74 -18.21
C ASP A 16 -9.36 6.58 -17.97
N PHE A 17 -10.32 6.76 -17.07
CA PHE A 17 -11.38 5.79 -16.83
C PHE A 17 -12.18 5.50 -18.11
N LEU A 18 -12.57 6.54 -18.87
CA LEU A 18 -13.31 6.37 -20.12
C LEU A 18 -12.48 5.66 -21.20
N ALA A 19 -11.19 5.98 -21.32
CA ALA A 19 -10.30 5.34 -22.29
C ALA A 19 -10.14 3.83 -21.99
N VAL A 20 -9.99 3.47 -20.72
CA VAL A 20 -9.93 2.06 -20.30
C VAL A 20 -11.28 1.35 -20.51
N ARG A 21 -12.38 2.02 -20.16
CA ARG A 21 -13.73 1.47 -20.31
C ARG A 21 -14.09 1.18 -21.77
N GLN A 22 -13.63 2.00 -22.71
CA GLN A 22 -13.87 1.84 -24.15
C GLN A 22 -12.90 0.84 -24.81
N GLY A 23 -11.85 0.42 -24.09
CA GLY A 23 -10.84 -0.50 -24.60
C GLY A 23 -9.74 0.17 -25.43
N ASP A 24 -9.70 1.52 -25.45
CA ASP A 24 -8.70 2.29 -26.21
C ASP A 24 -7.31 2.25 -25.57
N LYS A 25 -7.25 2.03 -24.24
CA LYS A 25 -6.02 1.89 -23.46
C LYS A 25 -6.17 0.87 -22.36
N LYS A 26 -5.08 0.24 -21.95
CA LYS A 26 -4.98 -0.54 -20.73
C LYS A 26 -4.43 0.30 -19.59
N LEU A 27 -4.75 -0.10 -18.36
CA LEU A 27 -4.23 0.57 -17.15
C LEU A 27 -2.69 0.56 -17.11
N GLU A 28 -2.06 -0.52 -17.57
CA GLU A 28 -0.60 -0.66 -17.62
C GLU A 28 0.09 0.35 -18.55
N GLU A 29 -0.64 0.93 -19.50
CA GLU A 29 -0.13 1.91 -20.46
C GLU A 29 -0.20 3.36 -19.92
N ILE A 30 -0.78 3.56 -18.73
CA ILE A 30 -0.99 4.87 -18.13
C ILE A 30 0.06 5.11 -17.03
N GLU A 31 1.14 5.82 -17.40
CA GLU A 31 2.33 5.97 -16.56
C GLU A 31 2.04 6.50 -15.15
N HIS A 32 1.27 7.58 -15.01
CA HIS A 32 1.00 8.19 -13.71
C HIS A 32 0.19 7.26 -12.78
N LEU A 33 -0.65 6.38 -13.32
CA LEU A 33 -1.37 5.37 -12.53
C LEU A 33 -0.40 4.30 -12.02
N ASN A 34 0.54 3.85 -12.84
CA ASN A 34 1.57 2.91 -12.44
C ASN A 34 2.49 3.50 -11.35
N GLN A 35 2.87 4.77 -11.49
CA GLN A 35 3.65 5.48 -10.47
C GLN A 35 2.89 5.58 -9.13
N ALA A 36 1.61 5.95 -9.18
CA ALA A 36 0.76 6.01 -7.99
C ALA A 36 0.56 4.63 -7.34
N ALA A 37 0.39 3.58 -8.15
CA ALA A 37 0.26 2.20 -7.69
C ALA A 37 1.54 1.71 -6.99
N ALA A 38 2.71 1.99 -7.58
CA ALA A 38 3.99 1.66 -6.97
C ALA A 38 4.17 2.38 -5.63
N ALA A 39 3.82 3.67 -5.53
CA ALA A 39 3.89 4.42 -4.28
C ALA A 39 2.98 3.82 -3.19
N LEU A 40 1.72 3.51 -3.53
CA LEU A 40 0.77 2.87 -2.62
C LEU A 40 1.29 1.52 -2.11
N ILE A 41 1.73 0.64 -3.02
CA ILE A 41 2.20 -0.70 -2.66
C ILE A 41 3.47 -0.62 -1.80
N ASN A 42 4.38 0.31 -2.12
CA ASN A 42 5.60 0.51 -1.33
C ASN A 42 5.30 1.02 0.09
N ASP A 43 4.37 1.97 0.25
CA ASP A 43 3.93 2.46 1.57
C ASP A 43 3.32 1.33 2.41
N VAL A 44 2.45 0.51 1.81
CA VAL A 44 1.84 -0.66 2.48
C VAL A 44 2.90 -1.69 2.87
N ALA A 45 3.82 -2.01 1.95
CA ALA A 45 4.89 -2.96 2.20
C ALA A 45 5.83 -2.49 3.31
N TRP A 46 6.10 -1.18 3.38
CA TRP A 46 6.89 -0.58 4.45
C TRP A 46 6.20 -0.73 5.80
N TRP A 47 4.93 -0.34 5.91
CA TRP A 47 4.15 -0.49 7.15
C TRP A 47 4.06 -1.95 7.59
N ALA A 48 3.85 -2.88 6.66
CA ALA A 48 3.81 -4.31 6.97
C ALA A 48 5.13 -4.80 7.59
N LYS A 49 6.28 -4.38 7.04
CA LYS A 49 7.60 -4.73 7.58
C LYS A 49 7.81 -4.16 8.99
N VAL A 50 7.53 -2.86 9.17
CA VAL A 50 7.72 -2.18 10.46
C VAL A 50 6.83 -2.77 11.55
N LEU A 51 5.54 -2.95 11.25
CA LEU A 51 4.59 -3.49 12.22
C LEU A 51 4.85 -4.96 12.55
N LYS A 52 5.30 -5.76 11.58
CA LYS A 52 5.71 -7.14 11.84
C LYS A 52 6.89 -7.19 12.81
N ALA A 53 7.92 -6.36 12.59
CA ALA A 53 9.09 -6.31 13.44
C ALA A 53 8.74 -5.82 14.86
N ALA A 54 7.94 -4.76 14.98
CA ALA A 54 7.50 -4.25 16.27
C ALA A 54 6.71 -5.30 17.07
N ARG A 55 5.73 -5.97 16.45
CA ARG A 55 4.95 -7.03 17.11
C ARG A 55 5.79 -8.21 17.56
N ALA A 56 6.79 -8.61 16.78
CA ALA A 56 7.71 -9.67 17.17
C ALA A 56 8.55 -9.26 18.40
N ALA A 57 9.01 -8.02 18.45
CA ALA A 57 9.75 -7.49 19.60
C ALA A 57 8.87 -7.43 20.87
N ASP A 58 7.62 -6.98 20.73
CA ASP A 58 6.67 -6.93 21.85
C ASP A 58 6.38 -8.33 22.42
N ALA A 59 6.22 -9.34 21.56
CA ALA A 59 6.01 -10.72 21.98
C ALA A 59 7.21 -11.25 22.80
N ILE A 60 8.44 -11.05 22.31
CA ILE A 60 9.66 -11.46 23.02
C ILE A 60 9.79 -10.75 24.37
N ALA A 61 9.52 -9.43 24.41
CA ALA A 61 9.58 -8.66 25.65
C ALA A 61 8.54 -9.14 26.68
N SER A 62 7.33 -9.49 26.22
CA SER A 62 6.29 -10.04 27.10
C SER A 62 6.67 -11.41 27.67
N GLU A 63 7.31 -12.28 26.90
CA GLU A 63 7.79 -13.59 27.37
C GLU A 63 8.91 -13.43 28.41
N ALA A 64 9.86 -12.52 28.16
CA ALA A 64 10.97 -12.25 29.08
C ALA A 64 10.53 -11.66 30.43
N GLN A 65 9.39 -10.94 30.47
CA GLN A 65 8.82 -10.41 31.71
C GLN A 65 8.03 -11.45 32.52
N ALA A 66 7.65 -12.58 31.89
CA ALA A 66 6.86 -13.63 32.52
C ALA A 66 7.71 -14.79 33.08
N ALA A 67 9.02 -14.79 32.79
CA ALA A 67 10.01 -15.77 33.26
C ALA A 67 10.79 -15.25 34.48
#